data_AF-A0A7S1DA71-F1
#
_entry.id   AF-A0A7S1DA71-F1
#
_cell.length_a   1.000
_cell.length_b   1.000
_cell.length_c   1.000
_cell.angle_alpha   90.00
_cell.angle_beta   90.00
_cell.angle_gamma   90.00
#
_symmetry.space_group_name_H-M   'P 1'
#
loop_
_entity.id
_entity.type
_entity.pdbx_description
1 polymer ?
#
loop_
_entity_poly.entity_id
_entity_poly.type
_entity_poly.pdbx_seq_one_letter_code
_entity_poly.pdbx_strand_id
1 'polypeptide(L)'
;SSSSSSPLNDKTIEWPSTARHVWLGDNKSENSRTKEDGIGGMIVLTNIGWNHPNQTYGLQQFRSQRSRELLKGIYHHTWFHPTAWQDHMDDNHTYVIPNSTRLFVFLDYETCGEKNFPAYGKGMGYNADIVGNRTNDWRSVKPKNPFELVLGSSILATHPDVHLVVFDCGGTGPEYRFLGRHNLPDRRVSLVSISASPIHHIEVDMGFPPPQVYTFSLSPTQRDRIARCQEDSSSSSHRPVLLSFAGNYRSVVRQQMKDWLHNGKDVLLTNALALSNSSSYPELLLQSRFGAAPRGDNPFSYRFVEVLAAGAIPVVFANDWVWPFAPLIDWKTCCAIDIPEQDVNTTLDILRNMTPEEVCRRQQNIVQIYDTYFATHEATIRGIIDGLQVLLERNRTTPASKTAS
;
A
#
# COMPACT_ATOMS: atom_id res chain seq x y z
N SER A 1 -34.24 13.83 -10.23
CA SER A 1 -32.79 13.95 -10.42
C SER A 1 -32.24 14.98 -9.44
N SER A 2 -32.10 14.60 -8.17
CA SER A 2 -31.42 15.44 -7.17
C SER A 2 -29.93 15.17 -7.29
N SER A 3 -29.16 16.15 -7.77
CA SER A 3 -27.70 16.13 -7.62
C SER A 3 -27.38 16.12 -6.12
N SER A 4 -27.05 14.96 -5.57
CA SER A 4 -26.52 14.87 -4.21
C SER A 4 -25.19 15.62 -4.19
N SER A 5 -25.18 16.78 -3.54
CA SER A 5 -23.94 17.49 -3.21
C SER A 5 -23.02 16.52 -2.48
N SER A 6 -21.78 16.36 -2.97
CA SER A 6 -20.78 15.56 -2.27
C SER A 6 -20.64 16.06 -0.82
N PRO A 7 -20.63 15.17 0.20
CA PRO A 7 -20.35 15.58 1.57
C PRO A 7 -18.89 16.02 1.75
N LEU A 8 -18.05 15.82 0.73
CA LEU A 8 -16.65 16.23 0.71
C LEU A 8 -16.50 17.66 0.18
N ASN A 9 -15.63 18.40 0.83
CA ASN A 9 -15.29 19.77 0.49
C ASN A 9 -14.36 19.84 -0.75
N ASP A 10 -13.49 18.84 -0.92
CA ASP A 10 -12.62 18.73 -2.09
C ASP A 10 -13.37 18.22 -3.33
N LYS A 11 -13.69 19.13 -4.26
CA LYS A 11 -14.43 18.83 -5.51
C LYS A 11 -13.67 17.95 -6.51
N THR A 12 -12.38 17.70 -6.29
CA THR A 12 -11.56 16.85 -7.18
C THR A 12 -11.68 15.37 -6.83
N ILE A 13 -12.43 15.05 -5.78
CA ILE A 13 -12.65 13.71 -5.29
C ILE A 13 -14.13 13.40 -5.47
N GLU A 14 -14.40 12.38 -6.28
CA GLU A 14 -15.75 11.97 -6.61
C GLU A 14 -16.26 10.95 -5.59
N TRP A 15 -17.53 11.07 -5.21
CA TRP A 15 -18.22 10.07 -4.41
C TRP A 15 -18.78 8.98 -5.34
N PRO A 16 -18.43 7.69 -5.15
CA PRO A 16 -18.99 6.64 -5.99
C PRO A 16 -20.48 6.52 -5.75
N SER A 17 -21.28 6.53 -6.82
CA SER A 17 -22.73 6.26 -6.73
C SER A 17 -23.04 4.82 -6.29
N THR A 18 -22.05 3.92 -6.37
CA THR A 18 -22.17 2.48 -6.11
C THR A 18 -21.53 2.04 -4.78
N ALA A 19 -20.87 2.93 -4.05
CA ALA A 19 -20.26 2.57 -2.78
C ALA A 19 -21.36 2.25 -1.75
N ARG A 20 -21.36 1.01 -1.24
CA ARG A 20 -22.27 0.59 -0.17
C ARG A 20 -21.62 0.89 1.17
N HIS A 21 -22.22 1.79 1.93
CA HIS A 21 -21.72 2.16 3.26
C HIS A 21 -22.57 1.50 4.33
N VAL A 22 -21.91 0.78 5.24
CA VAL A 22 -22.58 -0.04 6.27
C VAL A 22 -23.45 0.82 7.21
N TRP A 23 -23.08 2.07 7.42
CA TRP A 23 -23.79 3.03 8.28
C TRP A 23 -24.95 3.75 7.60
N LEU A 24 -25.08 3.68 6.25
CA LEU A 24 -26.23 4.26 5.54
C LEU A 24 -27.49 3.40 5.62
N GLY A 25 -27.39 2.19 6.18
CA GLY A 25 -28.49 1.25 6.34
C GLY A 25 -28.98 0.68 5.02
N ASP A 26 -28.72 -0.61 4.78
CA ASP A 26 -29.70 -1.35 3.98
C ASP A 26 -30.99 -1.39 4.81
N ASN A 27 -32.15 -1.18 4.18
CA ASN A 27 -33.49 -1.19 4.79
C ASN A 27 -33.90 -2.55 5.42
N LYS A 28 -32.95 -3.40 5.79
CA LYS A 28 -33.13 -4.61 6.56
C LYS A 28 -32.80 -4.30 8.02
N SER A 29 -33.86 -4.34 8.83
CA SER A 29 -33.90 -4.34 10.29
C SER A 29 -32.55 -4.58 10.99
N GLU A 30 -32.24 -3.75 11.98
CA GLU A 30 -31.15 -3.86 12.95
C GLU A 30 -31.00 -5.24 13.65
N ASN A 31 -31.91 -6.18 13.41
CA ASN A 31 -31.94 -7.52 13.97
C ASN A 31 -31.11 -8.60 13.24
N SER A 32 -30.32 -8.26 12.22
CA SER A 32 -29.40 -9.23 11.57
C SER A 32 -27.91 -8.97 11.78
N ARG A 33 -27.51 -8.14 12.75
CA ARG A 33 -26.11 -8.13 13.21
C ARG A 33 -25.86 -9.41 14.00
N THR A 34 -25.50 -10.49 13.30
CA THR A 34 -25.01 -11.70 13.94
C THR A 34 -23.70 -11.38 14.66
N LYS A 35 -23.50 -11.96 15.85
CA LYS A 35 -22.26 -11.89 16.64
C LYS A 35 -21.00 -12.40 15.90
N GLU A 36 -21.14 -12.87 14.66
CA GLU A 36 -20.05 -13.34 13.78
C GLU A 36 -19.44 -12.21 12.93
N ASP A 37 -20.13 -11.07 12.78
CA ASP A 37 -19.53 -9.85 12.23
C ASP A 37 -18.72 -9.19 13.35
N GLY A 38 -17.40 -9.41 13.36
CA GLY A 38 -16.47 -8.91 14.38
C GLY A 38 -16.62 -7.42 14.69
N ILE A 39 -15.94 -6.96 15.76
CA ILE A 39 -15.93 -5.55 16.23
C ILE A 39 -15.90 -4.59 15.03
N GLY A 40 -17.05 -4.02 14.69
CA GLY A 40 -17.19 -3.20 13.49
C GLY A 40 -16.22 -2.02 13.54
N GLY A 41 -15.52 -1.77 12.44
CA GLY A 41 -14.66 -0.61 12.29
C GLY A 41 -15.35 0.53 11.56
N MET A 42 -14.91 1.76 11.83
CA MET A 42 -15.31 2.94 11.09
C MET A 42 -14.05 3.71 10.68
N ILE A 43 -14.02 4.12 9.43
CA ILE A 43 -12.94 4.96 8.89
C ILE A 43 -13.42 6.41 8.88
N VAL A 44 -12.62 7.30 9.45
CA VAL A 44 -12.90 8.74 9.49
C VAL A 44 -11.69 9.54 9.02
N LEU A 45 -11.96 10.72 8.47
CA LEU A 45 -10.93 11.66 8.05
C LEU A 45 -10.95 12.90 8.92
N THR A 46 -9.77 13.35 9.31
CA THR A 46 -9.64 14.58 10.09
C THR A 46 -10.03 15.80 9.27
N ASN A 47 -10.46 16.87 9.91
CA ASN A 47 -10.73 18.14 9.26
C ASN A 47 -9.50 19.05 9.08
N ILE A 48 -8.26 18.53 9.15
CA ILE A 48 -7.01 19.34 9.26
C ILE A 48 -6.33 19.62 7.89
N GLY A 49 -7.01 19.40 6.77
CA GLY A 49 -6.46 19.74 5.45
C GLY A 49 -7.49 19.92 4.34
N TRP A 50 -7.51 19.06 3.32
CA TRP A 50 -8.21 19.35 2.06
C TRP A 50 -9.73 19.50 2.21
N ASN A 51 -10.33 18.83 3.18
CA ASN A 51 -11.74 18.91 3.53
C ASN A 51 -12.01 19.80 4.75
N HIS A 52 -11.05 20.62 5.17
CA HIS A 52 -11.21 21.60 6.25
C HIS A 52 -12.36 22.60 5.91
N PRO A 53 -13.22 22.95 6.88
CA PRO A 53 -14.36 23.89 6.67
C PRO A 53 -13.95 25.25 6.07
N ASN A 54 -12.78 25.76 6.48
CA ASN A 54 -12.11 26.90 5.83
C ASN A 54 -11.13 26.40 4.76
N GLN A 55 -11.65 26.21 3.53
CA GLN A 55 -10.95 25.53 2.43
C GLN A 55 -9.70 26.27 1.91
N THR A 56 -9.53 27.55 2.21
CA THR A 56 -8.48 28.38 1.61
C THR A 56 -7.09 27.81 1.88
N TYR A 57 -6.80 27.32 3.08
CA TYR A 57 -5.47 26.79 3.41
C TYR A 57 -5.25 25.35 2.94
N GLY A 58 -6.26 24.49 3.07
CA GLY A 58 -6.15 23.07 2.72
C GLY A 58 -5.97 22.85 1.23
N LEU A 59 -6.80 23.48 0.40
CA LEU A 59 -6.78 23.32 -1.07
C LEU A 59 -5.64 24.08 -1.76
N GLN A 60 -4.91 24.96 -1.06
CA GLN A 60 -3.73 25.63 -1.60
C GLN A 60 -2.49 24.73 -1.65
N GLN A 61 -2.44 23.67 -0.85
CA GLN A 61 -1.27 22.79 -0.78
C GLN A 61 -1.27 21.74 -1.88
N PHE A 62 -0.12 21.60 -2.55
CA PHE A 62 0.12 20.48 -3.47
C PHE A 62 0.04 19.13 -2.74
N ARG A 63 -0.47 18.13 -3.44
CA ARG A 63 -0.51 16.74 -2.99
C ARG A 63 0.12 15.83 -4.03
N SER A 64 0.68 14.70 -3.63
CA SER A 64 1.17 13.71 -4.61
C SER A 64 -0.01 12.99 -5.25
N GLN A 65 0.17 12.51 -6.48
CA GLN A 65 -0.84 11.64 -7.10
C GLN A 65 -1.08 10.37 -6.28
N ARG A 66 -0.03 9.80 -5.66
CA ARG A 66 -0.17 8.64 -4.77
C ARG A 66 -1.07 8.95 -3.57
N SER A 67 -0.86 10.07 -2.89
CA SER A 67 -1.69 10.46 -1.74
C SER A 67 -3.14 10.68 -2.16
N ARG A 68 -3.40 11.25 -3.34
CA ARG A 68 -4.77 11.37 -3.89
C ARG A 68 -5.43 10.00 -4.07
N GLU A 69 -4.73 9.04 -4.68
CA GLU A 69 -5.31 7.71 -4.91
C GLU A 69 -5.58 6.98 -3.59
N LEU A 70 -4.69 7.06 -2.60
CA LEU A 70 -4.95 6.49 -1.27
C LEU A 70 -6.17 7.11 -0.60
N LEU A 71 -6.31 8.43 -0.71
CA LEU A 71 -7.44 9.16 -0.17
C LEU A 71 -8.77 8.75 -0.85
N LYS A 72 -8.77 8.56 -2.18
CA LYS A 72 -9.90 7.93 -2.90
C LYS A 72 -10.22 6.54 -2.36
N GLY A 73 -9.20 5.72 -2.11
CA GLY A 73 -9.36 4.40 -1.50
C GLY A 73 -10.06 4.47 -0.15
N ILE A 74 -9.77 5.49 0.65
CA ILE A 74 -10.43 5.73 1.94
C ILE A 74 -11.90 6.04 1.72
N TYR A 75 -12.25 7.01 0.88
CA TYR A 75 -13.66 7.40 0.68
C TYR A 75 -14.53 6.29 0.11
N HIS A 76 -13.97 5.49 -0.80
CA HIS A 76 -14.69 4.40 -1.44
C HIS A 76 -14.84 3.19 -0.53
N HIS A 77 -14.15 3.16 0.62
CA HIS A 77 -14.23 2.05 1.56
C HIS A 77 -15.61 2.02 2.24
N THR A 78 -16.17 0.82 2.39
CA THR A 78 -17.53 0.62 2.94
C THR A 78 -17.69 1.08 4.39
N TRP A 79 -16.58 1.15 5.13
CA TRP A 79 -16.52 1.65 6.51
C TRP A 79 -16.30 3.17 6.62
N PHE A 80 -16.07 3.87 5.51
CA PHE A 80 -15.81 5.31 5.56
C PHE A 80 -17.07 6.10 5.87
N HIS A 81 -17.02 6.93 6.92
CA HIS A 81 -18.08 7.86 7.29
C HIS A 81 -17.64 9.32 7.02
N PRO A 82 -18.38 10.09 6.20
CA PRO A 82 -17.92 11.38 5.67
C PRO A 82 -17.90 12.51 6.70
N THR A 83 -18.81 12.51 7.68
CA THR A 83 -18.95 13.62 8.65
C THR A 83 -18.65 13.25 10.09
N ALA A 84 -18.42 11.97 10.42
CA ALA A 84 -18.37 11.50 11.81
C ALA A 84 -17.27 12.16 12.63
N TRP A 85 -16.13 12.47 12.00
CA TRP A 85 -15.08 13.26 12.64
C TRP A 85 -15.56 14.66 13.00
N GLN A 86 -16.13 15.38 12.02
CA GLN A 86 -16.59 16.75 12.21
C GLN A 86 -17.75 16.81 13.22
N ASP A 87 -18.73 15.91 13.10
CA ASP A 87 -19.89 15.83 13.99
C ASP A 87 -19.49 15.53 15.44
N HIS A 88 -18.36 14.84 15.67
CA HIS A 88 -17.82 14.61 17.00
C HIS A 88 -17.02 15.81 17.55
N MET A 89 -16.38 16.57 16.66
CA MET A 89 -15.61 17.76 17.05
C MET A 89 -16.49 19.00 17.25
N ASP A 90 -17.68 19.04 16.63
CA ASP A 90 -18.66 20.10 16.80
C ASP A 90 -19.65 19.74 17.93
N ASP A 91 -19.95 20.71 18.82
CA ASP A 91 -20.87 20.52 19.96
C ASP A 91 -22.31 20.15 19.56
N ASN A 92 -22.63 20.10 18.27
CA ASN A 92 -23.98 19.87 17.77
C ASN A 92 -24.36 18.36 17.64
N HIS A 93 -23.40 17.44 17.82
CA HIS A 93 -23.60 15.98 18.00
C HIS A 93 -24.67 15.32 17.10
N THR A 94 -24.71 15.66 15.81
CA THR A 94 -25.68 15.11 14.83
C THR A 94 -25.50 13.60 14.62
N TYR A 95 -24.30 13.08 14.86
CA TYR A 95 -23.98 11.66 14.82
C TYR A 95 -23.12 11.26 16.02
N VAL A 96 -23.55 10.23 16.75
CA VAL A 96 -22.82 9.69 17.91
C VAL A 96 -22.13 8.39 17.50
N ILE A 97 -20.80 8.40 17.57
CA ILE A 97 -20.00 7.20 17.33
C ILE A 97 -20.20 6.23 18.51
N PRO A 98 -20.61 4.97 18.28
CA PRO A 98 -20.74 4.00 19.36
C PRO A 98 -19.38 3.68 20.00
N ASN A 99 -19.31 3.63 21.34
CA ASN A 99 -18.07 3.31 22.08
C ASN A 99 -17.49 1.93 21.77
N SER A 100 -18.31 1.01 21.24
CA SER A 100 -17.87 -0.33 20.81
C SER A 100 -17.23 -0.34 19.42
N THR A 101 -17.26 0.77 18.69
CA THR A 101 -16.75 0.88 17.33
C THR A 101 -15.25 1.19 17.37
N ARG A 102 -14.47 0.42 16.60
CA ARG A 102 -13.06 0.75 16.38
C ARG A 102 -12.94 1.87 15.35
N LEU A 103 -12.22 2.94 15.69
CA LEU A 103 -12.01 4.08 14.81
C LEU A 103 -10.63 4.01 14.14
N PHE A 104 -10.61 4.02 12.81
CA PHE A 104 -9.42 4.23 12.00
C PHE A 104 -9.43 5.66 11.46
N VAL A 105 -8.62 6.51 12.09
CA VAL A 105 -8.53 7.94 11.79
C VAL A 105 -7.40 8.15 10.78
N PHE A 106 -7.73 8.64 9.59
CA PHE A 106 -6.74 9.05 8.60
C PHE A 106 -6.59 10.57 8.58
N LEU A 107 -5.35 11.02 8.36
CA LEU A 107 -5.09 12.43 8.14
C LEU A 107 -5.52 12.84 6.74
N ASP A 108 -6.33 13.89 6.69
CA ASP A 108 -6.71 14.55 5.44
C ASP A 108 -5.64 15.56 5.01
N TYR A 109 -4.41 15.06 4.87
CA TYR A 109 -3.21 15.83 4.62
C TYR A 109 -2.18 14.98 3.85
N GLU A 110 -1.23 15.63 3.16
CA GLU A 110 -0.15 14.91 2.47
C GLU A 110 0.76 14.21 3.49
N THR A 111 0.58 12.90 3.60
CA THR A 111 1.40 12.00 4.44
C THR A 111 2.32 11.10 3.60
N CYS A 112 1.99 10.89 2.32
CA CYS A 112 2.70 9.98 1.41
C CYS A 112 3.33 10.73 0.22
N GLY A 113 4.43 11.47 0.49
CA GLY A 113 5.15 12.23 -0.53
C GLY A 113 5.93 11.36 -1.53
N GLU A 114 5.23 10.67 -2.43
CA GLU A 114 5.83 9.79 -3.43
C GLU A 114 6.31 10.57 -4.67
N LYS A 115 7.63 10.57 -4.88
CA LYS A 115 8.30 11.33 -5.95
C LYS A 115 8.46 10.56 -7.26
N ASN A 116 8.14 9.27 -7.28
CA ASN A 116 8.37 8.35 -8.38
C ASN A 116 7.08 7.73 -8.95
N PHE A 117 5.89 8.20 -8.53
CA PHE A 117 4.61 7.73 -9.06
C PHE A 117 3.74 8.90 -9.54
N PRO A 118 3.16 8.83 -10.76
CA PRO A 118 3.17 7.68 -11.67
C PRO A 118 4.44 7.54 -12.52
N ALA A 119 5.32 8.53 -12.53
CA ALA A 119 6.53 8.47 -13.37
C ALA A 119 7.81 8.39 -12.55
N TYR A 120 8.51 7.27 -12.66
CA TYR A 120 9.75 7.02 -11.92
C TYR A 120 10.86 8.03 -12.29
N GLY A 121 11.53 8.58 -11.28
CA GLY A 121 12.69 9.48 -11.45
C GLY A 121 12.36 10.89 -11.95
N LYS A 122 11.07 11.28 -12.04
CA LYS A 122 10.66 12.62 -12.49
C LYS A 122 10.54 13.66 -11.37
N GLY A 123 10.49 13.22 -10.11
CA GLY A 123 10.41 14.09 -8.94
C GLY A 123 8.99 14.57 -8.62
N MET A 124 8.83 15.26 -7.48
CA MET A 124 7.51 15.65 -6.94
C MET A 124 6.70 16.54 -7.88
N GLY A 125 7.32 17.51 -8.56
CA GLY A 125 6.55 18.46 -9.40
C GLY A 125 5.82 17.79 -10.56
N TYR A 126 6.43 16.78 -11.18
CA TYR A 126 5.81 16.00 -12.27
C TYR A 126 4.75 15.03 -11.74
N ASN A 127 5.00 14.48 -10.56
CA ASN A 127 4.16 13.50 -9.89
C ASN A 127 3.15 14.14 -8.91
N ALA A 128 3.04 15.47 -8.93
CA ALA A 128 2.08 16.22 -8.14
C ALA A 128 0.69 16.09 -8.77
N ASP A 129 -0.32 16.10 -7.92
CA ASP A 129 -1.69 16.25 -8.33
C ASP A 129 -2.02 17.73 -8.57
N ILE A 130 -1.98 18.10 -9.85
CA ILE A 130 -2.37 19.44 -10.32
C ILE A 130 -3.89 19.59 -10.51
N VAL A 131 -4.66 18.50 -10.35
CA VAL A 131 -6.12 18.52 -10.49
C VAL A 131 -6.69 19.24 -9.28
N GLY A 132 -7.19 20.47 -9.46
CA GLY A 132 -7.72 21.32 -8.39
C GLY A 132 -7.10 22.71 -8.27
N ASN A 133 -6.26 23.12 -9.22
CA ASN A 133 -5.57 24.42 -9.21
C ASN A 133 -4.70 24.64 -7.96
N ARG A 134 -4.21 23.55 -7.37
CA ARG A 134 -3.32 23.59 -6.20
C ARG A 134 -1.93 24.05 -6.65
N THR A 135 -1.32 24.98 -5.92
CA THR A 135 0.00 25.50 -6.27
C THR A 135 1.09 24.55 -5.78
N ASN A 136 2.10 24.25 -6.61
CA ASN A 136 3.28 23.46 -6.23
C ASN A 136 4.24 24.24 -5.29
N ASP A 137 3.72 25.21 -4.56
CA ASP A 137 4.51 25.95 -3.58
C ASP A 137 4.56 25.16 -2.28
N TRP A 138 5.45 24.18 -2.27
CA TRP A 138 5.76 23.35 -1.11
C TRP A 138 6.24 24.13 0.12
N ARG A 139 6.48 25.44 -0.02
CA ARG A 139 6.91 26.36 1.03
C ARG A 139 5.77 27.19 1.61
N SER A 140 4.61 27.32 0.95
CA SER A 140 3.52 28.12 1.49
C SER A 140 2.67 27.34 2.51
N VAL A 141 2.80 27.80 3.75
CA VAL A 141 1.85 27.65 4.86
C VAL A 141 1.47 26.23 5.21
N LYS A 142 2.37 25.53 5.92
CA LYS A 142 2.00 24.32 6.68
C LYS A 142 1.27 24.75 7.95
N PRO A 143 0.16 24.12 8.37
CA PRO A 143 -0.24 24.21 9.76
C PRO A 143 0.95 23.84 10.64
N LYS A 144 1.13 24.52 11.78
CA LYS A 144 2.14 24.13 12.77
C LYS A 144 1.72 22.76 13.31
N ASN A 145 2.25 21.72 12.68
CA ASN A 145 2.15 20.32 13.04
C ASN A 145 0.71 19.72 13.11
N PRO A 146 0.18 19.20 11.99
CA PRO A 146 -1.16 18.59 11.97
C PRO A 146 -1.30 17.37 12.88
N PHE A 147 -0.20 16.69 13.20
CA PHE A 147 -0.21 15.52 14.07
C PHE A 147 -0.51 15.86 15.53
N GLU A 148 0.10 16.93 16.08
CA GLU A 148 -0.18 17.38 17.45
C GLU A 148 -1.65 17.78 17.64
N LEU A 149 -2.24 18.42 16.62
CA LEU A 149 -3.64 18.80 16.64
C LEU A 149 -4.56 17.57 16.75
N VAL A 150 -4.25 16.49 16.02
CA VAL A 150 -5.02 15.25 16.08
C VAL A 150 -4.80 14.54 17.41
N LEU A 151 -3.55 14.39 17.85
CA LEU A 151 -3.24 13.74 19.12
C LEU A 151 -3.85 14.47 20.33
N GLY A 152 -4.04 15.78 20.24
CA GLY A 152 -4.72 16.59 21.25
C GLY A 152 -6.25 16.65 21.12
N SER A 153 -6.85 15.98 20.14
CA SER A 153 -8.30 16.04 19.91
C SER A 153 -9.10 15.24 20.95
N SER A 154 -10.33 15.69 21.21
CA SER A 154 -11.23 15.04 22.16
C SER A 154 -11.55 13.60 21.76
N ILE A 155 -11.70 13.31 20.46
CA ILE A 155 -12.02 11.95 19.98
C ILE A 155 -10.94 10.94 20.33
N LEU A 156 -9.65 11.33 20.25
CA LEU A 156 -8.56 10.48 20.72
C LEU A 156 -8.54 10.37 22.24
N ALA A 157 -8.98 11.39 22.99
CA ALA A 157 -9.04 11.33 24.45
C ALA A 157 -10.21 10.51 25.00
N THR A 158 -11.36 10.50 24.30
CA THR A 158 -12.63 9.95 24.81
C THR A 158 -12.96 8.57 24.26
N HIS A 159 -12.49 8.21 23.06
CA HIS A 159 -12.78 6.91 22.47
C HIS A 159 -11.72 5.86 22.88
N PRO A 160 -12.16 4.70 23.39
CA PRO A 160 -11.24 3.69 23.91
C PRO A 160 -10.48 2.91 22.82
N ASP A 161 -11.02 2.84 21.60
CA ASP A 161 -10.48 2.01 20.50
C ASP A 161 -10.31 2.86 19.23
N VAL A 162 -9.41 3.85 19.30
CA VAL A 162 -9.12 4.79 18.22
C VAL A 162 -7.67 4.67 17.79
N HIS A 163 -7.45 4.62 16.48
CA HIS A 163 -6.14 4.46 15.87
C HIS A 163 -5.91 5.49 14.77
N LEU A 164 -4.90 6.33 14.94
CA LEU A 164 -4.41 7.25 13.91
C LEU A 164 -3.53 6.49 12.93
N VAL A 165 -3.98 6.39 11.68
CA VAL A 165 -3.27 5.73 10.59
C VAL A 165 -2.54 6.77 9.76
N VAL A 166 -1.23 6.59 9.60
CA VAL A 166 -0.39 7.51 8.83
C VAL A 166 0.38 6.74 7.77
N PHE A 167 0.36 7.25 6.54
CA PHE A 167 1.18 6.71 5.45
C PHE A 167 2.59 7.31 5.46
N ASP A 168 3.57 6.49 5.12
CA ASP A 168 4.93 6.94 4.83
C ASP A 168 5.46 6.30 3.54
N CYS A 169 5.84 7.16 2.60
CA CYS A 169 6.30 6.78 1.27
C CYS A 169 7.74 7.26 0.98
N GLY A 170 8.44 7.78 2.00
CA GLY A 170 9.75 8.39 1.83
C GLY A 170 10.88 7.39 1.60
N GLY A 171 10.64 6.10 1.86
CA GLY A 171 11.59 5.01 1.65
C GLY A 171 12.80 5.01 2.60
N THR A 172 13.15 6.16 3.18
CA THR A 172 14.37 6.40 3.96
C THR A 172 14.12 6.32 5.47
N GLY A 173 13.09 5.59 5.89
CA GLY A 173 12.50 5.69 7.22
C GLY A 173 11.44 6.79 7.29
N PRO A 174 10.78 6.97 8.46
CA PRO A 174 9.66 7.87 8.61
C PRO A 174 10.05 9.29 8.17
N GLU A 175 9.14 9.96 7.45
CA GLU A 175 9.33 11.32 6.93
C GLU A 175 10.06 12.20 7.95
N TYR A 176 10.98 13.08 7.53
CA TYR A 176 11.74 13.97 8.41
C TYR A 176 10.91 14.83 9.38
N ARG A 177 9.59 14.93 9.20
CA ARG A 177 8.66 15.53 10.18
C ARG A 177 8.43 14.65 11.43
N PHE A 178 8.72 13.36 11.35
CA PHE A 178 8.84 12.41 12.45
C PHE A 178 10.25 12.40 13.08
N LEU A 179 11.28 12.83 12.36
CA LEU A 179 12.65 12.93 12.90
C LEU A 179 12.68 13.97 14.03
N GLY A 180 13.05 13.54 15.23
CA GLY A 180 13.02 14.35 16.46
C GLY A 180 11.82 14.11 17.38
N ARG A 181 10.83 13.31 16.97
CA ARG A 181 9.68 12.91 17.81
C ARG A 181 9.72 11.41 18.14
N HIS A 182 10.92 10.96 18.52
CA HIS A 182 11.26 9.56 18.83
C HIS A 182 10.47 8.93 19.98
N ASN A 183 9.59 9.71 20.62
CA ASN A 183 8.59 9.25 21.57
C ASN A 183 7.22 9.68 21.05
N LEU A 184 6.64 8.96 20.07
CA LEU A 184 5.19 8.91 19.98
C LEU A 184 4.77 7.91 21.06
N PRO A 185 4.40 8.35 22.28
CA PRO A 185 4.19 7.46 23.43
C PRO A 185 2.85 6.70 23.30
N ASP A 186 2.12 6.95 22.22
CA ASP A 186 0.75 6.57 22.06
C ASP A 186 0.63 5.35 21.14
N ARG A 187 0.30 4.21 21.75
CA ARG A 187 0.02 2.92 21.07
C ARG A 187 -1.15 3.00 20.08
N ARG A 188 -1.82 4.16 20.02
CA ARG A 188 -2.90 4.49 19.08
C ARG A 188 -2.41 5.06 17.77
N VAL A 189 -1.11 5.20 17.52
CA VAL A 189 -0.58 5.60 16.20
C VAL A 189 -0.05 4.39 15.43
N SER A 190 -0.58 4.17 14.24
CA SER A 190 -0.14 3.12 13.31
C SER A 190 0.53 3.77 12.10
N LEU A 191 1.84 3.56 11.94
CA LEU A 191 2.56 3.98 10.73
C LEU A 191 2.48 2.86 9.70
N VAL A 192 2.17 3.22 8.46
CA VAL A 192 2.13 2.32 7.32
C VAL A 192 3.20 2.77 6.34
N SER A 193 4.39 2.15 6.43
CA SER A 193 5.58 2.63 5.70
C SER A 193 5.96 1.73 4.53
N ILE A 194 6.32 2.35 3.40
CA ILE A 194 6.85 1.65 2.21
C ILE A 194 8.20 0.97 2.50
N SER A 195 8.87 1.46 3.54
CA SER A 195 10.18 1.02 3.97
C SER A 195 10.42 1.51 5.39
N ALA A 196 10.08 0.68 6.37
CA ALA A 196 10.55 0.93 7.72
C ALA A 196 12.04 0.60 7.83
N SER A 197 12.79 1.52 8.42
CA SER A 197 14.04 1.16 9.07
C SER A 197 13.70 0.56 10.43
N PRO A 198 14.31 -0.56 10.85
CA PRO A 198 14.12 -1.13 12.20
C PRO A 198 14.55 -0.17 13.35
N ILE A 199 15.12 0.99 13.01
CA ILE A 199 15.61 2.02 13.94
C ILE A 199 14.48 2.77 14.67
N HIS A 200 13.21 2.63 14.26
CA HIS A 200 12.10 3.31 14.91
C HIS A 200 11.10 2.28 15.45
N HIS A 201 11.04 2.17 16.79
CA HIS A 201 10.10 1.34 17.55
C HIS A 201 8.63 1.76 17.33
N ILE A 202 8.13 1.56 16.12
CA ILE A 202 6.72 1.77 15.82
C ILE A 202 6.06 0.40 15.98
N GLU A 203 5.15 0.28 16.96
CA GLU A 203 4.58 -1.00 17.38
C GLU A 203 3.73 -1.68 16.28
N VAL A 204 3.33 -0.95 15.24
CA VAL A 204 2.35 -1.41 14.24
C VAL A 204 2.76 -0.92 12.85
N ASP A 205 3.82 -1.48 12.26
CA ASP A 205 4.07 -1.38 10.82
C ASP A 205 3.72 -2.71 10.15
N MET A 206 2.71 -2.69 9.30
CA MET A 206 2.29 -3.85 8.51
C MET A 206 2.96 -3.89 7.13
N GLY A 207 3.83 -2.93 6.81
CA GLY A 207 4.41 -2.72 5.50
C GLY A 207 3.40 -2.09 4.53
N PHE A 208 3.87 -1.12 3.77
CA PHE A 208 3.08 -0.46 2.72
C PHE A 208 3.58 -0.89 1.33
N PRO A 209 2.67 -1.31 0.42
CA PRO A 209 3.11 -1.66 -0.91
C PRO A 209 3.55 -0.41 -1.69
N PRO A 210 4.71 -0.47 -2.38
CA PRO A 210 5.07 0.57 -3.32
C PRO A 210 4.04 0.62 -4.46
N PRO A 211 3.66 1.79 -4.98
CA PRO A 211 2.74 1.85 -6.11
C PRO A 211 3.35 1.21 -7.37
N GLN A 212 2.52 0.56 -8.19
CA GLN A 212 2.95 0.15 -9.52
C GLN A 212 3.23 1.38 -10.39
N VAL A 213 4.42 1.47 -10.99
CA VAL A 213 4.75 2.55 -11.94
C VAL A 213 4.27 2.16 -13.33
N TYR A 214 4.55 0.91 -13.73
CA TYR A 214 4.01 0.32 -14.94
C TYR A 214 2.72 -0.42 -14.63
N THR A 215 1.72 -0.24 -15.48
CA THR A 215 0.44 -0.95 -15.37
C THR A 215 0.51 -2.29 -16.09
N PHE A 216 -0.05 -3.31 -15.45
CA PHE A 216 -0.17 -4.65 -16.00
C PHE A 216 -1.62 -5.09 -15.92
N SER A 217 -2.09 -5.77 -16.95
CA SER A 217 -3.40 -6.40 -16.93
C SER A 217 -3.30 -7.76 -17.59
N LEU A 218 -3.47 -8.81 -16.79
CA LEU A 218 -3.57 -10.16 -17.31
C LEU A 218 -4.86 -10.31 -18.10
N SER A 219 -4.76 -10.78 -19.33
CA SER A 219 -5.92 -11.15 -20.14
C SER A 219 -6.69 -12.31 -19.48
N PRO A 220 -7.99 -12.48 -19.78
CA PRO A 220 -8.76 -13.62 -19.27
C PRO A 220 -8.07 -14.96 -19.54
N THR A 221 -7.49 -15.13 -20.73
CA THR A 221 -6.72 -16.33 -21.10
C THR A 221 -5.47 -16.51 -20.24
N GLN A 222 -4.72 -15.45 -19.94
CA GLN A 222 -3.54 -15.53 -19.08
C GLN A 222 -3.92 -15.89 -17.63
N ARG A 223 -5.00 -15.31 -17.11
CA ARG A 223 -5.53 -15.62 -15.77
C ARG A 223 -5.97 -17.07 -15.68
N ASP A 224 -6.71 -17.54 -16.66
CA ASP A 224 -7.21 -18.91 -16.74
C ASP A 224 -6.08 -19.94 -16.86
N ARG A 225 -5.00 -19.62 -17.61
CA ARG A 225 -3.80 -20.46 -17.66
C ARG A 225 -3.10 -20.59 -16.31
N ILE A 226 -2.94 -19.47 -15.57
CA ILE A 226 -2.40 -19.48 -14.21
C ILE A 226 -3.30 -20.31 -13.29
N ALA A 227 -4.62 -20.10 -13.37
CA ALA A 227 -5.59 -20.82 -12.55
C ALA A 227 -5.57 -22.33 -12.80
N ARG A 228 -5.35 -22.78 -14.04
CA ARG A 228 -5.36 -24.20 -14.42
C ARG A 228 -3.99 -24.87 -14.44
N CYS A 229 -2.92 -24.16 -14.07
CA CYS A 229 -1.54 -24.64 -14.13
C CYS A 229 -1.16 -25.22 -15.51
N GLN A 230 -1.73 -24.71 -16.60
CA GLN A 230 -1.56 -25.32 -17.91
C GLN A 230 -0.18 -24.99 -18.50
N GLU A 231 0.71 -25.98 -18.47
CA GLU A 231 1.89 -26.04 -19.32
C GLU A 231 1.50 -26.70 -20.66
N ASP A 232 1.05 -25.93 -21.66
CA ASP A 232 0.81 -26.54 -22.96
C ASP A 232 2.14 -27.03 -23.56
N SER A 233 2.17 -28.29 -23.98
CA SER A 233 3.26 -28.98 -24.67
C SER A 233 3.57 -28.45 -26.08
N SER A 234 2.98 -27.31 -26.47
CA SER A 234 3.25 -26.60 -27.73
C SER A 234 3.92 -25.25 -27.43
N SER A 235 5.02 -24.97 -28.13
CA SER A 235 6.05 -23.98 -27.81
C SER A 235 5.63 -22.48 -27.86
N SER A 236 4.34 -22.15 -27.85
CA SER A 236 3.84 -20.76 -27.93
C SER A 236 3.06 -20.27 -26.70
N SER A 237 2.94 -21.08 -25.64
CA SER A 237 2.13 -20.78 -24.44
C SER A 237 2.94 -20.76 -23.13
N HIS A 238 4.24 -21.01 -23.20
CA HIS A 238 5.13 -21.02 -22.04
C HIS A 238 5.55 -19.58 -21.69
N ARG A 239 5.55 -19.20 -20.40
CA ARG A 239 6.38 -18.08 -19.91
C ARG A 239 7.84 -18.50 -20.14
N PRO A 240 8.48 -18.12 -21.27
CA PRO A 240 9.72 -18.74 -21.71
C PRO A 240 10.93 -18.14 -20.98
N VAL A 241 10.73 -16.99 -20.32
CA VAL A 241 11.74 -16.34 -19.49
C VAL A 241 11.60 -16.91 -18.09
N LEU A 242 12.68 -17.53 -17.60
CA LEU A 242 12.76 -18.00 -16.22
C LEU A 242 12.71 -16.82 -15.27
N LEU A 243 13.65 -15.88 -15.39
CA LEU A 243 13.79 -14.73 -14.51
C LEU A 243 14.04 -13.46 -15.32
N SER A 244 13.31 -12.38 -14.99
CA SER A 244 13.58 -11.07 -15.59
C SER A 244 13.73 -9.94 -14.58
N PHE A 245 14.47 -8.92 -15.00
CA PHE A 245 14.59 -7.63 -14.32
C PHE A 245 14.84 -6.54 -15.35
N ALA A 246 14.22 -5.38 -15.17
CA ALA A 246 14.55 -4.19 -15.93
C ALA A 246 14.83 -3.03 -14.96
N GLY A 247 16.04 -2.51 -14.89
CA GLY A 247 16.33 -1.46 -13.93
C GLY A 247 17.77 -0.98 -13.96
N ASN A 248 18.03 0.12 -13.26
CA ASN A 248 19.39 0.61 -13.12
C ASN A 248 20.22 -0.34 -12.24
N TYR A 249 21.53 -0.43 -12.49
CA TYR A 249 22.47 -1.26 -11.72
C TYR A 249 23.20 -0.43 -10.66
N ARG A 250 22.46 0.37 -9.88
CA ARG A 250 23.07 1.32 -8.93
C ARG A 250 23.50 0.68 -7.60
N SER A 251 22.85 -0.40 -7.17
CA SER A 251 23.21 -1.11 -5.94
C SER A 251 24.10 -2.32 -6.22
N VAL A 252 24.90 -2.70 -5.22
CA VAL A 252 25.81 -3.86 -5.28
C VAL A 252 25.05 -5.11 -5.68
N VAL A 253 23.91 -5.38 -5.03
CA VAL A 253 23.07 -6.55 -5.33
C VAL A 253 22.59 -6.57 -6.79
N ARG A 254 22.22 -5.42 -7.36
CA ARG A 254 21.78 -5.34 -8.78
C ARG A 254 22.94 -5.58 -9.75
N GLN A 255 24.14 -5.15 -9.40
CA GLN A 255 25.35 -5.45 -10.18
C GLN A 255 25.67 -6.95 -10.11
N GLN A 256 25.67 -7.54 -8.91
CA GLN A 256 25.87 -8.98 -8.72
C GLN A 256 24.84 -9.82 -9.47
N MET A 257 23.55 -9.45 -9.42
CA MET A 257 22.52 -10.13 -10.21
C MET A 257 22.86 -10.10 -11.70
N LYS A 258 23.21 -8.93 -12.24
CA LYS A 258 23.59 -8.79 -13.65
C LYS A 258 24.80 -9.66 -13.99
N ASP A 259 25.83 -9.63 -13.17
CA ASP A 259 27.11 -10.29 -13.46
C ASP A 259 27.03 -11.82 -13.28
N TRP A 260 26.19 -12.31 -12.36
CA TRP A 260 26.12 -13.73 -12.00
C TRP A 260 24.92 -14.47 -12.60
N LEU A 261 23.80 -13.79 -12.85
CA LEU A 261 22.55 -14.46 -13.23
C LEU A 261 22.20 -14.25 -14.71
N HIS A 262 22.52 -13.08 -15.28
CA HIS A 262 22.14 -12.79 -16.66
C HIS A 262 22.87 -13.71 -17.64
N ASN A 263 22.12 -14.38 -18.53
CA ASN A 263 22.69 -15.30 -19.50
C ASN A 263 22.23 -15.05 -20.96
N GLY A 264 21.40 -14.04 -21.18
CA GLY A 264 20.87 -13.69 -22.51
C GLY A 264 19.95 -14.73 -23.16
N LYS A 265 19.52 -15.75 -22.41
CA LYS A 265 18.65 -16.84 -22.89
C LYS A 265 17.31 -16.82 -22.14
N ASP A 266 17.25 -17.49 -21.00
CA ASP A 266 16.08 -17.62 -20.12
C ASP A 266 16.16 -16.68 -18.91
N VAL A 267 17.31 -16.02 -18.67
CA VAL A 267 17.49 -15.04 -17.60
C VAL A 267 17.87 -13.68 -18.19
N LEU A 268 16.91 -12.75 -18.17
CA LEU A 268 16.99 -11.46 -18.86
C LEU A 268 17.01 -10.31 -17.85
N LEU A 269 18.20 -9.86 -17.49
CA LEU A 269 18.41 -8.72 -16.60
C LEU A 269 18.97 -7.58 -17.43
N THR A 270 18.18 -6.52 -17.61
CA THR A 270 18.50 -5.42 -18.51
C THR A 270 18.38 -4.07 -17.83
N ASN A 271 19.05 -3.07 -18.40
CA ASN A 271 18.79 -1.69 -18.00
C ASN A 271 17.44 -1.25 -18.59
N ALA A 272 16.63 -0.53 -17.82
CA ALA A 272 15.32 -0.05 -18.27
C ALA A 272 15.39 0.77 -19.59
N LEU A 273 16.53 1.42 -19.85
CA LEU A 273 16.79 2.18 -21.09
C LEU A 273 17.10 1.30 -22.32
N ALA A 274 17.44 0.03 -22.14
CA ALA A 274 17.88 -0.87 -23.22
C ALA A 274 16.75 -1.71 -23.84
N LEU A 275 15.51 -1.54 -23.36
CA LEU A 275 14.32 -2.24 -23.89
C LEU A 275 13.80 -1.67 -25.22
N SER A 276 14.48 -0.67 -25.80
CA SER A 276 14.03 0.01 -27.03
C SER A 276 14.07 -0.85 -28.29
N ASN A 277 14.71 -2.03 -28.28
CA ASN A 277 15.09 -2.74 -29.50
C ASN A 277 14.43 -4.12 -29.73
N SER A 278 13.58 -4.65 -28.83
CA SER A 278 12.86 -5.92 -29.14
C SER A 278 11.61 -6.26 -28.31
N SER A 279 11.45 -5.78 -27.07
CA SER A 279 10.22 -6.00 -26.27
C SER A 279 10.08 -4.95 -25.18
N SER A 280 8.86 -4.52 -24.88
CA SER A 280 8.60 -3.59 -23.77
C SER A 280 8.79 -4.28 -22.40
N TYR A 281 9.11 -3.52 -21.33
CA TYR A 281 9.20 -4.10 -19.97
C TYR A 281 7.92 -4.87 -19.58
N PRO A 282 6.70 -4.34 -19.86
CA PRO A 282 5.48 -5.08 -19.61
C PRO A 282 5.41 -6.45 -20.30
N GLU A 283 5.77 -6.52 -21.58
CA GLU A 283 5.80 -7.78 -22.34
C GLU A 283 6.79 -8.78 -21.74
N LEU A 284 8.01 -8.33 -21.44
CA LEU A 284 9.05 -9.16 -20.82
C LEU A 284 8.54 -9.80 -19.52
N LEU A 285 7.93 -9.01 -18.66
CA LEU A 285 7.48 -9.51 -17.35
C LEU A 285 6.24 -10.42 -17.46
N LEU A 286 5.31 -10.15 -18.39
CA LEU A 286 4.19 -11.04 -18.68
C LEU A 286 4.63 -12.40 -19.23
N GLN A 287 5.82 -12.46 -19.84
CA GLN A 287 6.46 -13.68 -20.33
C GLN A 287 7.38 -14.34 -19.28
N SER A 288 7.55 -13.75 -18.10
CA SER A 288 8.50 -14.25 -17.09
C SER A 288 7.82 -15.12 -16.03
N ARG A 289 8.40 -16.27 -15.68
CA ARG A 289 7.92 -17.08 -14.54
C ARG A 289 8.20 -16.38 -13.22
N PHE A 290 9.42 -15.87 -13.10
CA PHE A 290 9.91 -15.12 -11.95
C PHE A 290 10.30 -13.70 -12.36
N GLY A 291 10.04 -12.73 -11.49
CA GLY A 291 10.46 -11.35 -11.69
C GLY A 291 11.27 -10.87 -10.50
N ALA A 292 12.45 -10.33 -10.75
CA ALA A 292 13.32 -9.86 -9.68
C ALA A 292 12.87 -8.50 -9.14
N ALA A 293 12.83 -8.38 -7.82
CA ALA A 293 12.53 -7.17 -7.07
C ALA A 293 13.67 -6.85 -6.08
N PRO A 294 14.90 -6.57 -6.56
CA PRO A 294 15.99 -6.19 -5.69
C PRO A 294 15.77 -4.79 -5.10
N ARG A 295 16.30 -4.59 -3.89
CA ARG A 295 16.31 -3.27 -3.24
C ARG A 295 16.87 -2.19 -4.14
N GLY A 296 16.35 -0.98 -3.98
CA GLY A 296 16.93 0.24 -4.54
C GLY A 296 17.83 0.92 -3.52
N ASP A 297 17.72 2.25 -3.48
CA ASP A 297 18.35 3.06 -2.44
C ASP A 297 17.83 2.67 -1.04
N ASN A 298 16.60 2.17 -0.98
CA ASN A 298 15.90 1.74 0.23
C ASN A 298 15.59 0.23 0.18
N PRO A 299 15.36 -0.44 1.33
CA PRO A 299 15.04 -1.86 1.41
C PRO A 299 13.58 -2.15 0.97
N PHE A 300 13.22 -1.75 -0.26
CA PHE A 300 12.01 -2.14 -0.97
C PHE A 300 12.22 -1.97 -2.48
N SER A 301 11.24 -2.39 -3.30
CA SER A 301 11.28 -2.22 -4.75
C SER A 301 9.89 -2.05 -5.37
N TYR A 302 9.70 -1.03 -6.21
CA TYR A 302 8.47 -0.87 -7.03
C TYR A 302 8.20 -2.09 -7.91
N ARG A 303 9.26 -2.81 -8.27
CA ARG A 303 9.17 -4.05 -9.07
C ARG A 303 8.34 -5.12 -8.37
N PHE A 304 8.28 -5.12 -7.04
CA PHE A 304 7.52 -6.12 -6.32
C PHE A 304 6.05 -6.16 -6.77
N VAL A 305 5.36 -5.02 -6.71
CA VAL A 305 3.93 -4.96 -7.07
C VAL A 305 3.71 -5.16 -8.56
N GLU A 306 4.63 -4.70 -9.41
CA GLU A 306 4.59 -4.93 -10.85
C GLU A 306 4.69 -6.42 -11.22
N VAL A 307 5.55 -7.16 -10.50
CA VAL A 307 5.70 -8.61 -10.66
C VAL A 307 4.43 -9.34 -10.23
N LEU A 308 3.81 -8.93 -9.12
CA LEU A 308 2.51 -9.44 -8.69
C LEU A 308 1.42 -9.18 -9.74
N ALA A 309 1.34 -7.96 -10.25
CA ALA A 309 0.36 -7.54 -11.26
C ALA A 309 0.49 -8.33 -12.57
N ALA A 310 1.72 -8.71 -12.92
CA ALA A 310 2.02 -9.56 -14.07
C ALA A 310 1.80 -11.05 -13.81
N GLY A 311 1.36 -11.48 -12.61
CA GLY A 311 1.17 -12.89 -12.25
C GLY A 311 2.48 -13.70 -12.26
N ALA A 312 3.62 -13.03 -12.13
CA ALA A 312 4.94 -13.65 -12.01
C ALA A 312 5.33 -13.75 -10.53
N ILE A 313 6.21 -14.70 -10.19
CA ILE A 313 6.66 -14.91 -8.81
C ILE A 313 7.76 -13.88 -8.47
N PRO A 314 7.57 -13.04 -7.43
CA PRO A 314 8.59 -12.08 -7.02
C PRO A 314 9.78 -12.78 -6.37
N VAL A 315 10.97 -12.48 -6.87
CA VAL A 315 12.26 -12.89 -6.30
C VAL A 315 12.94 -11.67 -5.72
N VAL A 316 13.06 -11.64 -4.41
CA VAL A 316 13.34 -10.44 -3.62
C VAL A 316 14.76 -10.51 -3.12
N PHE A 317 15.50 -9.42 -3.30
CA PHE A 317 16.87 -9.25 -2.83
C PHE A 317 16.96 -7.96 -2.02
N ALA A 318 16.46 -8.01 -0.78
CA ALA A 318 16.39 -6.87 0.11
C ALA A 318 16.43 -7.33 1.58
N ASN A 319 17.57 -7.15 2.23
CA ASN A 319 17.67 -7.42 3.66
C ASN A 319 16.80 -6.43 4.45
N ASP A 320 16.26 -6.88 5.58
CA ASP A 320 15.46 -6.08 6.52
C ASP A 320 14.19 -5.44 5.92
N TRP A 321 13.71 -5.95 4.78
CA TRP A 321 12.48 -5.45 4.18
C TRP A 321 11.25 -5.87 5.00
N VAL A 322 10.45 -4.87 5.40
CA VAL A 322 9.12 -5.09 5.95
C VAL A 322 8.14 -5.40 4.82
N TRP A 323 7.65 -6.64 4.80
CA TRP A 323 6.76 -7.11 3.76
C TRP A 323 5.40 -6.40 3.80
N PRO A 324 4.86 -5.97 2.64
CA PRO A 324 3.52 -5.37 2.58
C PRO A 324 2.45 -6.33 3.09
N PHE A 325 1.64 -5.88 4.04
CA PHE A 325 0.61 -6.68 4.68
C PHE A 325 1.13 -7.98 5.35
N ALA A 326 2.35 -7.94 5.92
CA ALA A 326 2.93 -9.07 6.65
C ALA A 326 2.02 -9.73 7.71
N PRO A 327 1.11 -9.01 8.41
CA PRO A 327 0.17 -9.65 9.35
C PRO A 327 -0.83 -10.58 8.68
N LEU A 328 -1.15 -10.32 7.40
CA LEU A 328 -2.14 -11.04 6.60
C LEU A 328 -1.51 -12.12 5.72
N ILE A 329 -0.30 -11.87 5.22
CA ILE A 329 0.32 -12.66 4.16
C ILE A 329 1.68 -13.16 4.61
N ASP A 330 1.83 -14.48 4.71
CA ASP A 330 3.14 -15.12 4.84
C ASP A 330 3.81 -15.25 3.46
N TRP A 331 4.42 -14.15 3.02
CA TRP A 331 4.99 -14.03 1.69
C TRP A 331 5.97 -15.15 1.32
N LYS A 332 6.89 -15.49 2.22
CA LYS A 332 7.95 -16.47 1.93
C LYS A 332 7.37 -17.85 1.66
N THR A 333 6.35 -18.22 2.42
CA THR A 333 5.66 -19.50 2.28
C THR A 333 4.70 -19.51 1.10
N CYS A 334 3.92 -18.44 0.87
CA CYS A 334 2.79 -18.51 -0.06
C CYS A 334 3.07 -17.97 -1.47
N CYS A 335 4.01 -17.03 -1.64
CA CYS A 335 4.13 -16.26 -2.88
C CYS A 335 5.57 -15.95 -3.28
N ALA A 336 6.32 -15.21 -2.46
CA ALA A 336 7.62 -14.64 -2.81
C ALA A 336 8.79 -15.58 -2.49
N ILE A 337 9.88 -15.41 -3.25
CA ILE A 337 11.17 -16.04 -2.97
C ILE A 337 12.08 -14.97 -2.36
N ASP A 338 12.44 -15.16 -1.10
CA ASP A 338 13.31 -14.25 -0.37
C ASP A 338 14.75 -14.76 -0.42
N ILE A 339 15.64 -14.01 -1.07
CA ILE A 339 17.05 -14.37 -1.23
C ILE A 339 17.90 -13.28 -0.55
N PRO A 340 18.66 -13.63 0.51
CA PRO A 340 19.59 -12.70 1.13
C PRO A 340 20.53 -12.07 0.10
N GLU A 341 20.87 -10.79 0.27
CA GLU A 341 21.69 -10.06 -0.71
C GLU A 341 23.07 -10.70 -0.95
N GLN A 342 23.60 -11.43 0.03
CA GLN A 342 24.87 -12.16 -0.09
C GLN A 342 24.78 -13.46 -0.90
N ASP A 343 23.58 -14.03 -1.05
CA ASP A 343 23.34 -15.36 -1.63
C ASP A 343 22.81 -15.28 -3.07
N VAL A 344 22.98 -14.14 -3.75
CA VAL A 344 22.50 -13.90 -5.12
C VAL A 344 22.94 -15.02 -6.08
N ASN A 345 24.15 -15.55 -5.93
CA ASN A 345 24.68 -16.63 -6.76
C ASN A 345 23.88 -17.94 -6.70
N THR A 346 23.13 -18.20 -5.63
CA THR A 346 22.29 -19.40 -5.48
C THR A 346 20.95 -19.32 -6.21
N THR A 347 20.59 -18.13 -6.71
CA THR A 347 19.26 -17.84 -7.26
C THR A 347 18.83 -18.86 -8.32
N LEU A 348 19.67 -19.12 -9.32
CA LEU A 348 19.24 -19.96 -10.44
C LEU A 348 19.00 -21.41 -10.01
N ASP A 349 19.77 -21.92 -9.06
CA ASP A 349 19.58 -23.26 -8.52
C ASP A 349 18.26 -23.36 -7.75
N ILE A 350 17.94 -22.35 -6.92
CA ILE A 350 16.67 -22.27 -6.19
C ILE A 350 15.49 -22.24 -7.18
N LEU A 351 15.55 -21.37 -8.20
CA LEU A 351 14.44 -21.20 -9.15
C LEU A 351 14.25 -22.41 -10.05
N ARG A 352 15.33 -23.08 -10.47
CA ARG A 352 15.27 -24.26 -11.36
C ARG A 352 14.88 -25.54 -10.62
N ASN A 353 15.17 -25.64 -9.33
CA ASN A 353 14.79 -26.80 -8.52
C ASN A 353 13.35 -26.71 -7.99
N MET A 354 12.65 -25.60 -8.21
CA MET A 354 11.25 -25.45 -7.81
C MET A 354 10.35 -26.33 -8.67
N THR A 355 9.48 -27.12 -8.03
CA THR A 355 8.57 -27.99 -8.78
C THR A 355 7.48 -27.17 -9.49
N PRO A 356 6.95 -27.66 -10.62
CA PRO A 356 5.85 -27.00 -11.33
C PRO A 356 4.62 -26.74 -10.45
N GLU A 357 4.32 -27.65 -9.51
CA GLU A 357 3.20 -27.52 -8.58
C GLU A 357 3.40 -26.34 -7.63
N GLU A 358 4.61 -26.18 -7.09
CA GLU A 358 4.93 -25.05 -6.21
C GLU A 358 4.92 -23.72 -6.97
N VAL A 359 5.44 -23.69 -8.19
CA VAL A 359 5.34 -22.51 -9.08
C VAL A 359 3.87 -22.15 -9.32
N CYS A 360 3.03 -23.12 -9.67
CA CYS A 360 1.62 -22.85 -9.95
C CYS A 360 0.89 -22.31 -8.72
N ARG A 361 1.06 -22.97 -7.56
CA ARG A 361 0.43 -22.56 -6.30
C ARG A 361 0.80 -21.11 -5.94
N ARG A 362 2.08 -20.75 -6.07
CA ARG A 362 2.54 -19.37 -5.84
C ARG A 362 1.91 -18.38 -6.80
N GLN A 363 1.84 -18.69 -8.10
CA GLN A 363 1.22 -17.81 -9.10
C GLN A 363 -0.28 -17.61 -8.87
N GLN A 364 -1.02 -18.67 -8.51
CA GLN A 364 -2.44 -18.58 -8.15
C GLN A 364 -2.65 -17.67 -6.94
N ASN A 365 -1.87 -17.87 -5.89
CA ASN A 365 -1.92 -17.04 -4.69
C ASN A 365 -1.61 -15.57 -5.02
N ILE A 366 -0.60 -15.31 -5.85
CA ILE A 366 -0.21 -13.97 -6.28
C ILE A 366 -1.36 -13.25 -6.96
N VAL A 367 -2.04 -13.89 -7.92
CA VAL A 367 -3.18 -13.27 -8.63
C VAL A 367 -4.31 -12.93 -7.66
N GLN A 368 -4.64 -13.87 -6.76
CA GLN A 368 -5.68 -13.65 -5.75
C GLN A 368 -5.33 -12.52 -4.78
N ILE A 369 -4.11 -12.51 -4.25
CA ILE A 369 -3.62 -11.49 -3.32
C ILE A 369 -3.57 -10.13 -4.00
N TYR A 370 -3.07 -10.07 -5.24
CA TYR A 370 -2.99 -8.83 -6.01
C TYR A 370 -4.38 -8.23 -6.23
N ASP A 371 -5.34 -9.01 -6.69
CA ASP A 371 -6.72 -8.54 -6.91
C ASP A 371 -7.38 -8.07 -5.61
N THR A 372 -7.08 -8.75 -4.49
CA THR A 372 -7.69 -8.45 -3.18
C THR A 372 -7.09 -7.20 -2.53
N TYR A 373 -5.77 -6.98 -2.64
CA TYR A 373 -5.06 -5.99 -1.82
C TYR A 373 -4.20 -4.98 -2.58
N PHE A 374 -3.97 -5.13 -3.89
CA PHE A 374 -3.00 -4.30 -4.62
C PHE A 374 -3.55 -3.65 -5.90
N ALA A 375 -4.53 -4.29 -6.56
CA ALA A 375 -4.97 -3.91 -7.90
C ALA A 375 -5.54 -2.49 -8.00
N THR A 376 -6.18 -2.01 -6.94
CA THR A 376 -6.75 -0.67 -6.86
C THR A 376 -6.37 0.02 -5.56
N HIS A 377 -6.66 1.32 -5.47
CA HIS A 377 -6.46 2.03 -4.22
C HIS A 377 -7.44 1.57 -3.12
N GLU A 378 -8.67 1.17 -3.46
CA GLU A 378 -9.60 0.54 -2.50
C GLU A 378 -9.06 -0.78 -1.98
N ALA A 379 -8.49 -1.61 -2.87
CA ALA A 379 -7.84 -2.86 -2.48
C ALA A 379 -6.67 -2.59 -1.52
N THR A 380 -5.86 -1.57 -1.81
CA THR A 380 -4.75 -1.17 -0.94
C THR A 380 -5.24 -0.74 0.44
N ILE A 381 -6.29 0.10 0.51
CA ILE A 381 -6.88 0.54 1.78
C ILE A 381 -7.53 -0.62 2.53
N ARG A 382 -8.17 -1.57 1.84
CA ARG A 382 -8.67 -2.81 2.46
C ARG A 382 -7.53 -3.58 3.13
N GLY A 383 -6.43 -3.83 2.42
CA GLY A 383 -5.27 -4.53 2.99
C GLY A 383 -4.68 -3.82 4.21
N ILE A 384 -4.67 -2.49 4.20
CA ILE A 384 -4.28 -1.67 5.35
C ILE A 384 -5.20 -1.93 6.54
N ILE A 385 -6.50 -1.82 6.35
CA ILE A 385 -7.48 -1.94 7.43
C ILE A 385 -7.53 -3.36 8.00
N ASP A 386 -7.51 -4.37 7.13
CA ASP A 386 -7.50 -5.79 7.54
C ASP A 386 -6.19 -6.12 8.29
N GLY A 387 -5.05 -5.63 7.79
CA GLY A 387 -3.75 -5.85 8.42
C GLY A 387 -3.64 -5.20 9.80
N LEU A 388 -4.16 -3.97 9.94
CA LEU A 388 -4.23 -3.30 11.23
C LEU A 388 -5.13 -4.02 12.21
N GLN A 389 -6.29 -4.53 11.79
CA GLN A 389 -7.17 -5.30 12.68
C GLN A 389 -6.43 -6.49 13.30
N VAL A 390 -5.73 -7.27 12.47
CA VAL A 390 -4.94 -8.41 12.94
C VAL A 390 -3.84 -8.00 13.91
N LEU A 391 -3.10 -6.93 13.62
CA LEU A 391 -2.05 -6.45 14.53
C LEU A 391 -2.61 -5.98 15.87
N LEU A 392 -3.68 -5.20 15.84
CA LEU A 392 -4.30 -4.65 17.04
C LEU A 392 -4.91 -5.73 17.93
N GLU A 393 -5.46 -6.80 17.35
CA GLU A 393 -5.94 -7.97 18.08
C GLU A 393 -4.81 -8.78 18.73
N ARG A 394 -3.70 -8.98 18.01
CA ARG A 394 -2.49 -9.62 18.58
C ARG A 394 -1.94 -8.84 19.77
N ASN A 395 -1.93 -7.51 19.69
CA ASN A 395 -1.46 -6.66 20.79
C ASN A 395 -2.38 -6.69 22.01
N ARG A 396 -3.70 -6.92 21.83
CA ARG A 396 -4.64 -7.11 22.96
C ARG A 396 -4.45 -8.43 23.71
N THR A 397 -4.11 -9.47 22.97
CA THR A 397 -4.00 -10.85 23.48
C THR A 397 -2.62 -11.16 24.06
N THR A 398 -1.61 -10.35 23.75
CA THR A 398 -0.27 -10.47 24.33
C THR A 398 -0.25 -9.79 25.70
N PRO A 399 -0.18 -10.51 26.83
CA PRO A 399 -0.02 -9.87 28.12
C PRO A 399 1.30 -9.11 28.13
N ALA A 400 1.30 -7.86 28.62
CA ALA A 400 2.49 -7.04 28.76
C ALA A 400 3.57 -7.85 29.50
N SER A 401 4.53 -8.43 28.76
CA SER A 401 5.63 -9.13 29.39
C SER A 401 6.43 -8.07 30.13
N LYS A 402 6.48 -8.26 31.46
CA LYS A 402 7.29 -7.53 32.43
C LYS A 402 8.50 -6.86 31.77
N THR A 403 8.51 -5.55 31.81
CA THR A 403 9.73 -4.74 31.75
C THR A 403 10.78 -5.42 32.63
N ALA A 404 11.86 -5.88 31.99
CA ALA A 404 13.01 -6.43 32.68
C ALA A 404 13.61 -5.34 33.58
N SER A 405 13.64 -5.64 34.88
CA SER A 405 14.38 -4.93 35.92
C SER A 405 15.88 -5.12 35.79
#